data_AF-A0A0K0DK55-F1
#
_entry.id   AF-A0A0K0DK55-F1
#
_cell.length_a   1.000
_cell.length_b   1.000
_cell.length_c   1.000
_cell.angle_alpha   90.00
_cell.angle_beta   90.00
_cell.angle_gamma   90.00
#
_symmetry.space_group_name_H-M   'P 1'
#
loop_
_entity.id
_entity.type
_entity.pdbx_description
1 polymer ?
#
loop_
_entity_poly.entity_id
_entity_poly.type
_entity_poly.pdbx_seq_one_letter_code
_entity_poly.pdbx_strand_id
1 'polypeptide(L)'
;MANHGPSYGLSRELEKKNQARFSLDEAIEVLLWVENVTQLPYSCDPTTCQNAADVADLLKDGVHLCKLINRLLNNGSRAPFNPKPKMPFQKMENISNFLEACKAYGVAEISCFQTVDLYENKQCYKVIECLRSLAAVQLIMSGFEMESIIWLWKLATSCEI
;
A
#
# COMPACT_ATOMS: atom_id res chain seq x y z
N MET A 1 -16.83 1.92 -24.39
CA MET A 1 -16.68 0.67 -23.63
C MET A 1 -15.47 -0.05 -24.21
N ALA A 2 -14.31 0.04 -23.54
CA ALA A 2 -13.08 -0.58 -24.06
C ALA A 2 -13.09 -2.06 -23.70
N ASN A 3 -13.35 -2.90 -24.69
CA ASN A 3 -13.17 -4.35 -24.60
C ASN A 3 -11.68 -4.64 -24.38
N HIS A 4 -11.29 -5.04 -23.18
CA HIS A 4 -10.07 -5.82 -23.00
C HIS A 4 -10.37 -7.26 -23.41
N GLY A 5 -9.90 -7.64 -24.61
CA GLY A 5 -9.92 -9.03 -25.04
C GLY A 5 -9.09 -9.93 -24.13
N PRO A 6 -9.30 -11.26 -24.16
CA PRO A 6 -8.60 -12.20 -23.29
C PRO A 6 -7.08 -12.08 -23.48
N SER A 7 -6.35 -11.86 -22.39
CA SER A 7 -4.89 -11.75 -22.37
C SER A 7 -4.26 -13.10 -22.74
N TYR A 8 -3.71 -13.23 -23.95
CA TYR A 8 -3.03 -14.44 -24.41
C TYR A 8 -1.61 -14.56 -23.82
N GLY A 9 -1.20 -15.80 -23.50
CA GLY A 9 0.17 -16.26 -23.22
C GLY A 9 0.95 -15.44 -22.18
N LEU A 10 1.76 -14.51 -22.67
CA LEU A 10 2.75 -13.75 -21.90
C LEU A 10 2.13 -12.93 -20.75
N SER A 11 0.97 -12.31 -20.98
CA SER A 11 0.29 -11.51 -19.95
C SER A 11 -0.25 -12.37 -18.81
N ARG A 12 -0.81 -13.55 -19.14
CA ARG A 12 -1.35 -14.49 -18.14
C ARG A 12 -0.26 -15.12 -17.29
N GLU A 13 0.92 -15.36 -17.88
CA GLU A 13 2.10 -15.82 -17.15
C GLU A 13 2.63 -14.76 -16.19
N LEU A 14 2.63 -13.48 -16.60
CA LEU A 14 3.01 -12.37 -15.74
C LEU A 14 2.04 -12.20 -14.57
N GLU A 15 0.74 -12.26 -14.82
CA GLU A 15 -0.29 -12.20 -13.78
C GLU A 15 -0.14 -13.35 -12.76
N LYS A 16 0.15 -14.57 -13.23
CA LYS A 16 0.44 -15.70 -12.34
C LYS A 16 1.69 -15.49 -11.48
N LYS A 17 2.76 -14.94 -12.06
CA LYS A 17 3.98 -14.62 -11.32
C LYS A 17 3.73 -13.55 -10.26
N ASN A 18 2.94 -12.54 -10.59
CA ASN A 18 2.56 -11.49 -9.65
C ASN A 18 1.70 -12.03 -8.51
N GLN A 19 0.72 -12.88 -8.81
CA GLN A 19 -0.09 -13.56 -7.79
C GLN A 19 0.74 -14.46 -6.89
N ALA A 20 1.75 -15.16 -7.43
CA ALA A 20 2.66 -15.99 -6.64
C ALA A 20 3.56 -15.18 -5.69
N ARG A 21 3.76 -13.87 -5.96
CA ARG A 21 4.51 -12.96 -5.07
C ARG A 21 3.64 -12.34 -3.98
N PHE A 22 2.32 -12.41 -4.11
CA PHE A 22 1.41 -11.84 -3.15
C PHE A 22 1.21 -12.80 -1.97
N SER A 23 1.52 -12.33 -0.76
CA SER A 23 1.20 -13.00 0.49
C SER A 23 0.03 -12.29 1.16
N LEU A 24 -1.03 -13.05 1.44
CA LEU A 24 -2.22 -12.52 2.12
C LEU A 24 -1.91 -12.14 3.58
N ASP A 25 -1.12 -12.97 4.27
CA ASP A 25 -0.75 -12.76 5.67
C ASP A 25 -0.01 -11.42 5.84
N GLU A 26 1.01 -11.18 5.01
CA GLU A 26 1.76 -9.92 5.01
C GLU A 26 0.86 -8.72 4.66
N ALA A 27 -0.11 -8.91 3.76
CA ALA A 27 -1.04 -7.85 3.40
C ALA A 27 -1.95 -7.47 4.57
N ILE A 28 -2.47 -8.45 5.32
CA ILE A 28 -3.32 -8.22 6.50
C ILE A 28 -2.52 -7.49 7.59
N GLU A 29 -1.29 -7.92 7.88
CA GLU A 29 -0.42 -7.25 8.85
C GLU A 29 -0.18 -5.78 8.48
N VAL A 30 0.08 -5.50 7.20
CA VAL A 30 0.29 -4.14 6.71
C VAL A 30 -0.99 -3.31 6.82
N LEU A 31 -2.16 -3.86 6.49
CA LEU A 31 -3.44 -3.15 6.67
C LEU A 31 -3.68 -2.80 8.13
N LEU A 32 -3.47 -3.75 9.06
CA LEU A 32 -3.59 -3.50 10.49
C LEU A 32 -2.62 -2.40 10.97
N TRP A 33 -1.38 -2.40 10.46
CA TRP A 33 -0.44 -1.32 10.73
C TRP A 33 -0.95 0.04 10.21
N VAL A 34 -1.47 0.09 8.98
CA VAL A 34 -2.04 1.33 8.42
C VAL A 34 -3.22 1.82 9.26
N GLU A 35 -4.13 0.94 9.67
CA GLU A 35 -5.24 1.28 10.57
C GLU A 35 -4.73 1.81 11.91
N ASN A 36 -3.72 1.18 12.49
CA ASN A 36 -3.11 1.61 13.75
C ASN A 36 -2.49 3.02 13.64
N VAL A 37 -1.73 3.29 12.57
CA VAL A 37 -1.11 4.62 12.39
C VAL A 37 -2.16 5.69 12.07
N THR A 38 -3.12 5.37 11.22
CA THR A 38 -4.15 6.33 10.79
C THR A 38 -5.24 6.53 11.83
N GLN A 39 -5.43 5.58 12.76
CA GLN A 39 -6.55 5.50 13.70
C GLN A 39 -7.90 5.61 12.99
N LEU A 40 -8.01 4.99 11.81
CA LEU A 40 -9.19 5.04 10.96
C LEU A 40 -9.61 3.64 10.55
N PRO A 41 -10.82 3.20 10.93
CA PRO A 41 -11.28 1.88 10.56
C PRO A 41 -11.53 1.80 9.06
N TYR A 42 -11.19 0.65 8.49
CA TYR A 42 -11.57 0.31 7.13
C TYR A 42 -13.09 0.12 6.98
N SER A 43 -13.55 0.06 5.73
CA SER A 43 -14.97 -0.23 5.43
C SER A 43 -15.37 -1.66 5.78
N CYS A 44 -14.41 -2.59 5.77
CA CYS A 44 -14.55 -3.95 6.28
C CYS A 44 -13.30 -4.33 7.07
N ASP A 45 -13.43 -5.34 7.93
CA ASP A 45 -12.32 -5.80 8.75
C ASP A 45 -11.22 -6.45 7.89
N PRO A 46 -9.94 -6.03 8.01
CA PRO A 46 -8.86 -6.50 7.16
C PRO A 46 -8.58 -8.00 7.33
N THR A 47 -8.95 -8.63 8.45
CA THR A 47 -8.77 -10.08 8.65
C THR A 47 -9.75 -10.91 7.83
N THR A 48 -10.80 -10.28 7.28
CA THR A 48 -11.78 -10.95 6.42
C THR A 48 -11.35 -11.01 4.95
N CYS A 49 -10.26 -10.32 4.57
CA CYS A 49 -9.71 -10.37 3.22
C CYS A 49 -9.27 -11.79 2.86
N GLN A 50 -9.70 -12.30 1.71
CA GLN A 50 -9.36 -13.65 1.24
C GLN A 50 -8.35 -13.64 0.09
N ASN A 51 -8.25 -12.51 -0.62
CA ASN A 51 -7.42 -12.40 -1.80
C ASN A 51 -6.89 -10.96 -2.02
N ALA A 52 -6.01 -10.81 -3.00
CA ALA A 52 -5.42 -9.51 -3.35
C ALA A 52 -6.44 -8.46 -3.81
N ALA A 53 -7.59 -8.86 -4.36
CA ALA A 53 -8.63 -7.94 -4.79
C ALA A 53 -9.34 -7.30 -3.61
N ASP A 54 -9.60 -8.05 -2.53
CA ASP A 54 -10.20 -7.50 -1.31
C ASP A 54 -9.29 -6.44 -0.68
N VAL A 55 -7.99 -6.75 -0.59
CA VAL A 55 -6.96 -5.82 -0.10
C VAL A 55 -6.86 -4.59 -0.98
N ALA A 56 -6.85 -4.78 -2.30
CA ALA A 56 -6.81 -3.67 -3.25
C ALA A 56 -8.04 -2.77 -3.10
N ASP A 57 -9.24 -3.34 -2.93
CA ASP A 57 -10.49 -2.59 -2.80
C ASP A 57 -10.48 -1.66 -1.56
N LEU A 58 -9.98 -2.15 -0.43
CA LEU A 58 -9.82 -1.36 0.81
C LEU A 58 -8.92 -0.11 0.63
N LEU A 59 -7.91 -0.21 -0.24
CA LEU A 59 -6.94 0.85 -0.50
C LEU A 59 -7.25 1.66 -1.77
N LYS A 60 -8.17 1.19 -2.62
CA LYS A 60 -8.43 1.69 -3.98
C LYS A 60 -8.88 3.15 -4.03
N ASP A 61 -9.57 3.62 -3.01
CA ASP A 61 -9.98 5.03 -2.90
C ASP A 61 -8.82 5.99 -2.65
N GLY A 62 -7.63 5.48 -2.28
CA GLY A 62 -6.43 6.26 -2.01
C GLY A 62 -6.51 7.13 -0.74
N VAL A 63 -7.67 7.23 -0.11
CA VAL A 63 -7.90 8.05 1.09
C VAL A 63 -7.07 7.54 2.27
N HIS A 64 -7.07 6.23 2.52
CA HIS A 64 -6.29 5.63 3.61
C HIS A 64 -4.79 5.85 3.41
N LEU A 65 -4.31 5.71 2.18
CA LEU A 65 -2.92 5.93 1.80
C LEU A 65 -2.50 7.39 2.04
N CYS A 66 -3.27 8.35 1.53
CA CYS A 66 -2.97 9.78 1.74
C CYS A 66 -3.03 10.17 3.22
N LYS A 67 -3.95 9.60 3.99
CA LYS A 67 -4.02 9.86 5.43
C LYS A 67 -2.84 9.25 6.17
N LEU A 68 -2.40 8.06 5.78
CA LEU A 68 -1.20 7.41 6.33
C LEU A 68 0.01 8.31 6.17
N ILE A 69 0.37 8.69 4.95
CA ILE A 69 1.56 9.53 4.72
C ILE A 69 1.44 10.89 5.42
N ASN A 70 0.26 11.47 5.49
CA ASN A 70 0.00 12.72 6.21
C ASN A 70 0.18 12.60 7.73
N ARG A 71 -0.01 11.41 8.31
CA ARG A 71 0.27 11.16 9.73
C ARG A 71 1.77 10.95 10.00
N LEU A 72 2.52 10.50 9.00
CA LEU A 72 3.97 10.34 9.07
C LEU A 72 4.69 11.68 8.83
N LEU A 73 4.16 12.52 7.93
CA LEU A 73 4.61 13.88 7.65
C LEU A 73 4.21 14.84 8.79
N ASN A 74 4.78 14.67 9.98
CA ASN A 74 4.54 15.55 11.14
C ASN A 74 5.15 16.96 11.01
N ASN A 75 5.66 17.34 9.83
CA ASN A 75 6.43 18.57 9.60
C ASN A 75 5.62 19.70 8.90
N GLY A 76 4.29 19.59 8.86
CA GLY A 76 3.42 20.59 8.22
C GLY A 76 3.24 20.42 6.71
N SER A 77 3.98 19.50 6.07
CA SER A 77 3.70 19.09 4.70
C SER A 77 2.55 18.08 4.68
N ARG A 78 1.51 18.37 3.89
CA ARG A 78 0.36 17.48 3.76
C ARG A 78 0.12 17.18 2.28
N ALA A 79 0.16 15.91 1.93
CA ALA A 79 -0.30 15.41 0.64
C ALA A 79 -1.78 15.81 0.45
N PRO A 80 -2.11 16.57 -0.60
CA PRO A 80 -3.50 16.90 -0.92
C PRO A 80 -4.25 15.62 -1.31
N PHE A 81 -5.47 15.47 -0.82
CA PHE A 81 -6.32 14.35 -1.21
C PHE A 81 -7.79 14.70 -1.10
N ASN A 82 -8.61 14.06 -1.93
CA ASN A 82 -10.05 14.14 -1.85
C ASN A 82 -10.56 13.10 -0.84
N PRO A 83 -11.23 13.51 0.26
CA PRO A 83 -11.68 12.60 1.32
C PRO A 83 -12.86 11.71 0.93
N LYS A 84 -13.60 12.05 -0.14
CA LYS A 84 -14.76 11.28 -0.63
C LYS A 84 -14.71 11.16 -2.15
N PRO A 85 -13.73 10.42 -2.72
CA PRO A 85 -13.56 10.32 -4.15
C PRO A 85 -14.70 9.49 -4.75
N LYS A 86 -15.49 10.09 -5.64
CA LYS A 86 -16.60 9.40 -6.33
C LYS A 86 -16.22 8.94 -7.73
N MET A 87 -15.34 9.71 -8.39
CA MET A 87 -14.97 9.49 -9.78
C MET A 87 -13.64 8.71 -9.86
N PRO A 88 -13.47 7.84 -10.88
CA PRO A 88 -12.22 7.12 -11.12
C PRO A 88 -10.96 7.98 -11.06
N PHE A 89 -10.98 9.14 -11.71
CA PHE A 89 -9.83 10.05 -11.74
C PHE A 89 -9.47 10.60 -10.35
N GLN A 90 -10.45 10.80 -9.46
CA GLN A 90 -10.21 11.29 -8.09
C GLN A 90 -9.53 10.23 -7.23
N LYS A 91 -9.91 8.95 -7.41
CA LYS A 91 -9.25 7.82 -6.74
C LYS A 91 -7.80 7.68 -7.21
N MET A 92 -7.59 7.75 -8.53
CA MET A 92 -6.26 7.71 -9.15
C MET A 92 -5.37 8.88 -8.72
N GLU A 93 -5.92 10.10 -8.65
CA GLU A 93 -5.22 11.30 -8.18
C GLU A 93 -4.77 11.15 -6.72
N ASN A 94 -5.65 10.67 -5.83
CA ASN A 94 -5.26 10.38 -4.44
C ASN A 94 -4.06 9.42 -4.38
N ILE A 95 -4.11 8.31 -5.13
CA ILE A 95 -3.01 7.34 -5.16
C ILE A 95 -1.72 7.99 -5.67
N SER A 96 -1.80 8.82 -6.73
CA SER A 96 -0.65 9.56 -7.26
C SER A 96 -0.04 10.50 -6.21
N ASN A 97 -0.87 11.28 -5.52
CA ASN A 97 -0.42 12.22 -4.50
C ASN A 97 0.26 11.50 -3.33
N PHE A 98 -0.25 10.32 -2.95
CA PHE A 98 0.40 9.46 -1.96
C PHE A 98 1.80 9.03 -2.42
N LEU A 99 1.94 8.59 -3.67
CA LEU A 99 3.24 8.14 -4.22
C LEU A 99 4.26 9.29 -4.25
N GLU A 100 3.85 10.49 -4.66
CA GLU A 100 4.71 11.67 -4.63
C GLU A 100 5.16 12.01 -3.20
N ALA A 101 4.22 11.95 -2.25
CA ALA A 101 4.53 12.19 -0.85
C ALA A 101 5.46 11.10 -0.26
N CYS A 102 5.31 9.84 -0.66
CA CYS A 102 6.22 8.75 -0.25
C CYS A 102 7.65 8.97 -0.75
N LYS A 103 7.80 9.41 -2.01
CA LYS A 103 9.13 9.74 -2.57
C LYS A 103 9.75 10.90 -1.80
N ALA A 104 8.98 11.95 -1.52
CA ALA A 104 9.43 13.09 -0.73
C ALA A 104 9.78 12.71 0.72
N TYR A 105 9.10 11.69 1.27
CA TYR A 105 9.35 11.16 2.60
C TYR A 105 10.63 10.30 2.67
N GLY A 106 11.14 9.80 1.54
CA GLY A 106 12.38 9.03 1.47
C GLY A 106 12.22 7.57 1.05
N VAL A 107 11.02 7.15 0.62
CA VAL A 107 10.83 5.82 0.02
C VAL A 107 11.50 5.79 -1.35
N ALA A 108 12.32 4.76 -1.59
CA ALA A 108 13.01 4.59 -2.86
C ALA A 108 12.00 4.39 -4.01
N GLU A 109 12.23 5.06 -5.14
CA GLU A 109 11.32 5.00 -6.29
C GLU A 109 11.12 3.57 -6.82
N ILE A 110 12.15 2.71 -6.72
CA ILE A 110 12.08 1.30 -7.12
C ILE A 110 11.06 0.50 -6.28
N SER A 111 10.82 0.91 -5.04
CA SER A 111 9.87 0.29 -4.12
C SER A 111 8.48 0.90 -4.23
N CYS A 112 8.33 2.01 -4.94
CA CYS A 112 7.03 2.63 -5.22
C CYS A 112 6.28 1.84 -6.30
N PHE A 113 4.96 1.72 -6.13
CA PHE A 113 4.09 1.13 -7.14
C PHE A 113 3.51 2.20 -8.09
N GLN A 114 2.82 1.77 -9.14
CA GLN A 114 2.12 2.68 -10.06
C GLN A 114 0.62 2.71 -9.78
N THR A 115 -0.06 3.82 -10.06
CA THR A 115 -1.50 3.96 -9.80
C THR A 115 -2.36 2.82 -10.36
N VAL A 116 -2.01 2.31 -11.54
CA VAL A 116 -2.70 1.17 -12.19
C VAL A 116 -2.53 -0.14 -11.43
N ASP A 117 -1.42 -0.32 -10.70
CA ASP A 117 -1.11 -1.53 -9.95
C ASP A 117 -2.13 -1.78 -8.84
N LEU A 118 -2.55 -0.70 -8.18
CA LEU A 118 -3.58 -0.71 -7.15
C LEU A 118 -4.99 -0.57 -7.75
N TYR A 119 -5.21 0.43 -8.62
CA TYR A 119 -6.56 0.74 -9.10
C TYR A 119 -7.17 -0.40 -9.94
N GLU A 120 -6.37 -1.02 -10.81
CA GLU A 120 -6.78 -2.17 -11.62
C GLU A 120 -6.36 -3.51 -11.01
N ASN A 121 -5.79 -3.51 -9.80
CA ASN A 121 -5.30 -4.69 -9.09
C ASN A 121 -4.35 -5.57 -9.95
N LYS A 122 -3.43 -4.94 -10.68
CA LYS A 122 -2.45 -5.65 -11.52
C LYS A 122 -1.28 -6.21 -10.72
N GLN A 123 -0.82 -5.46 -9.72
CA GLN A 123 0.40 -5.76 -8.95
C GLN A 123 0.21 -5.39 -7.47
N CYS A 124 -0.77 -5.99 -6.80
CA CYS A 124 -1.07 -5.70 -5.39
C CYS A 124 0.13 -5.95 -4.45
N TYR A 125 0.96 -6.95 -4.74
CA TYR A 125 2.18 -7.22 -3.94
C TYR A 125 3.11 -6.01 -3.85
N LYS A 126 3.25 -5.21 -4.93
CA LYS A 126 4.07 -3.99 -4.93
C LYS A 126 3.49 -2.90 -4.02
N VAL A 127 2.16 -2.83 -3.90
CA VAL A 127 1.50 -1.90 -2.99
C VAL A 127 1.87 -2.22 -1.54
N ILE A 128 1.83 -3.51 -1.19
CA ILE A 128 2.21 -3.98 0.14
C ILE A 128 3.71 -3.75 0.39
N GLU A 129 4.58 -4.05 -0.58
CA GLU A 129 6.02 -3.79 -0.47
C GLU A 129 6.36 -2.30 -0.29
N CYS A 130 5.66 -1.42 -1.01
CA CYS A 130 5.79 0.02 -0.85
C CYS A 130 5.38 0.49 0.56
N LEU A 131 4.28 -0.03 1.09
CA LEU A 131 3.82 0.31 2.44
C LEU A 131 4.79 -0.18 3.52
N ARG A 132 5.39 -1.36 3.34
CA ARG A 132 6.44 -1.88 4.24
C ARG A 132 7.69 -1.02 4.18
N SER A 133 8.10 -0.63 2.98
CA SER A 133 9.23 0.27 2.78
C SER A 133 8.99 1.61 3.48
N LEU A 134 7.77 2.14 3.38
CA LEU A 134 7.36 3.34 4.11
C LEU A 134 7.45 3.16 5.64
N ALA A 135 6.96 2.03 6.17
CA ALA A 135 7.07 1.71 7.59
C ALA A 135 8.53 1.61 8.06
N ALA A 136 9.40 1.00 7.25
CA ALA A 136 10.83 0.90 7.54
C ALA A 136 11.51 2.27 7.56
N VAL A 137 11.23 3.14 6.58
CA VAL A 137 11.75 4.51 6.56
C VAL A 137 11.28 5.30 7.78
N GLN A 138 10.01 5.19 8.17
CA GLN A 138 9.46 5.82 9.37
C GLN A 138 10.21 5.40 10.64
N LEU A 139 10.55 4.11 10.78
CA LEU A 139 11.35 3.63 11.91
C LEU A 139 12.74 4.26 11.96
N ILE A 140 13.42 4.28 10.82
CA ILE A 140 14.78 4.83 10.71
C ILE A 140 14.78 6.33 11.06
N MET A 141 13.75 7.06 10.62
CA MET A 141 13.65 8.51 10.82
C MET A 141 13.22 8.90 12.24
N SER A 142 12.40 8.10 12.92
CA SER A 142 11.75 8.53 14.16
C SER A 142 12.53 8.20 15.43
N GLY A 143 13.51 7.29 15.39
CA GLY A 143 14.27 6.87 16.57
C GLY A 143 13.40 6.47 17.78
N PHE A 144 12.12 6.12 17.57
CA PHE A 144 11.08 6.01 18.59
C PHE A 144 10.81 4.55 18.95
N GLU A 145 10.44 4.34 20.21
CA GLU A 145 10.57 3.07 20.96
C GLU A 145 9.90 1.84 20.32
N MET A 146 10.61 0.73 20.51
CA MET A 146 10.46 -0.63 20.00
C MET A 146 9.09 -1.30 20.27
N GLU A 147 8.18 -0.67 21.02
CA GLU A 147 6.94 -1.30 21.49
C GLU A 147 5.79 -1.32 20.48
N SER A 148 5.82 -0.47 19.45
CA SER A 148 4.71 -0.39 18.48
C SER A 148 4.83 -1.36 17.30
N ILE A 149 5.97 -2.04 17.14
CA ILE A 149 6.23 -2.86 15.95
C ILE A 149 6.95 -4.18 16.33
N ILE A 150 6.20 -5.10 16.92
CA ILE A 150 6.66 -6.49 17.16
C ILE A 150 6.94 -7.23 15.83
N TRP A 151 6.44 -6.74 14.68
CA TRP A 151 6.56 -7.43 13.38
C TRP A 151 7.85 -7.14 12.59
N LEU A 152 8.47 -5.96 12.69
CA LEU A 152 9.71 -5.68 11.93
C LEU A 152 10.93 -6.43 12.46
N TRP A 153 10.94 -6.81 13.74
CA TRP A 153 11.98 -7.68 14.30
C TRP A 153 11.95 -9.09 13.70
N LYS A 154 10.76 -9.66 13.44
CA LYS A 154 10.68 -10.98 12.78
C LYS A 154 11.22 -10.96 11.36
N LEU A 155 11.02 -9.86 10.62
CA LEU A 155 11.51 -9.74 9.25
C LEU A 155 13.02 -9.48 9.17
N ALA A 156 13.55 -8.64 10.05
CA ALA A 156 15.00 -8.40 10.14
C ALA A 156 15.76 -9.67 10.55
N THR A 157 15.18 -10.50 11.42
CA THR A 157 15.80 -11.76 11.88
C THR A 157 15.65 -12.91 10.87
N SER A 158 14.73 -12.80 9.90
CA SER A 158 14.52 -13.84 8.87
C SER A 158 15.43 -13.68 7.64
N CYS A 159 16.30 -12.67 7.62
CA CYS A 159 17.26 -12.44 6.53
C CYS A 159 18.69 -12.96 6.85
N GLU A 160 18.86 -13.72 7.94
CA GLU A 160 20.16 -14.28 8.36
C GLU A 160 20.21 -15.82 8.40
N ILE A 161 19.34 -16.55 7.67
CA ILE A 161 19.45 -18.01 7.53
C ILE A 161 19.37 -18.43 6.07
#